data_AF-A0AA96UJR1-F1
#
_entry.id   AF-A0AA96UJR1-F1
#
_cell.length_a   1.000
_cell.length_b   1.000
_cell.length_c   1.000
_cell.angle_alpha   90.00
_cell.angle_beta   90.00
_cell.angle_gamma   90.00
#
_symmetry.space_group_name_H-M   'P 1'
#
loop_
_entity.id
_entity.type
_entity.pdbx_description
1 polymer ?
#
loop_
_entity_poly.entity_id
_entity_poly.type
_entity_poly.pdbx_seq_one_letter_code
_entity_poly.pdbx_strand_id
1 'polypeptide(L)'
;MPRQYDHRKILATTVDAWGRALWLLCPDAELEPSRHGRPFVRPRRYPYDALLVIDDGGETREQTLYGVNLWVHRLEALPNGRFLLAGHGAPEGRNAQIHGRDGRRRHGFEPGRGIEFLMADRQHRLWSAYGDEGVYSDPISCDGLVRWDSGGSRRWGYAAPGGVAHIDTVYAFNVDDGVAWASYYPTFPLLEARSDGRIRVRRTPVTAPRGIAVHGDQVVLLGGDRQGDRLHRCRMTETEVLPVEEAHLTLPNGTPLKKYARPVCRGPHLYLHGATLRQWYVMSIR
;
A
#
# COMPACT_ATOMS: atom_id res chain seq x y z
N MET A 1 13.19 -12.10 1.83
CA MET A 1 12.62 -13.45 1.72
C MET A 1 13.73 -14.45 1.90
N PRO A 2 13.52 -15.50 2.72
CA PRO A 2 14.49 -16.56 2.90
C PRO A 2 14.85 -17.27 1.58
N ARG A 3 16.12 -17.64 1.42
CA ARG A 3 16.66 -18.24 0.17
C ARG A 3 15.98 -19.55 -0.22
N GLN A 4 15.42 -20.29 0.73
CA GLN A 4 14.74 -21.56 0.46
C GLN A 4 13.54 -21.42 -0.49
N TYR A 5 12.98 -20.22 -0.67
CA TYR A 5 11.88 -19.95 -1.60
C TYR A 5 12.33 -19.35 -2.94
N ASP A 6 13.63 -19.37 -3.27
CA ASP A 6 14.18 -18.77 -4.51
C ASP A 6 13.57 -19.35 -5.79
N HIS A 7 13.16 -20.62 -5.75
CA HIS A 7 12.49 -21.30 -6.86
C HIS A 7 10.98 -20.99 -6.96
N ARG A 8 10.37 -20.40 -5.94
CA ARG A 8 8.92 -20.11 -5.89
C ARG A 8 8.60 -18.80 -6.61
N LYS A 9 7.39 -18.73 -7.17
CA LYS A 9 6.83 -17.52 -7.80
C LYS A 9 6.05 -16.72 -6.75
N ILE A 10 6.30 -15.41 -6.71
CA ILE A 10 5.63 -14.46 -5.81
C ILE A 10 4.42 -13.88 -6.54
N LEU A 11 3.23 -14.02 -5.96
CA LEU A 11 2.01 -13.38 -6.44
C LEU A 11 1.91 -11.93 -5.96
N ALA A 12 2.12 -11.73 -4.66
CA ALA A 12 2.03 -10.43 -4.02
C ALA A 12 3.02 -10.35 -2.85
N THR A 13 3.43 -9.15 -2.49
CA THR A 13 4.30 -8.89 -1.35
C THR A 13 4.03 -7.50 -0.80
N THR A 14 4.21 -7.33 0.51
CA THR A 14 4.04 -6.06 1.21
C THR A 14 4.96 -6.01 2.43
N VAL A 15 4.98 -4.85 3.09
CA VAL A 15 5.36 -4.72 4.50
C VAL A 15 4.13 -4.27 5.28
N ASP A 16 3.75 -5.07 6.28
CA ASP A 16 2.53 -4.83 7.04
C ASP A 16 2.69 -3.73 8.11
N ALA A 17 1.62 -3.46 8.86
CA ALA A 17 1.59 -2.42 9.89
C ALA A 17 2.51 -2.69 11.10
N TRP A 18 3.08 -3.89 11.21
CA TRP A 18 4.07 -4.26 12.23
C TRP A 18 5.51 -4.21 11.69
N GLY A 19 5.72 -3.81 10.43
CA GLY A 19 7.04 -3.78 9.82
C GLY A 19 7.52 -5.15 9.32
N ARG A 20 6.64 -6.16 9.27
CA ARG A 20 6.98 -7.50 8.83
C ARG A 20 6.87 -7.59 7.31
N ALA A 21 7.83 -8.25 6.68
CA ALA A 21 7.80 -8.48 5.24
C ALA A 21 6.99 -9.74 4.93
N LEU A 22 6.03 -9.61 4.01
CA LEU A 22 5.13 -10.70 3.62
C LEU A 22 5.31 -11.05 2.15
N TRP A 23 5.33 -12.34 1.84
CA TRP A 23 5.30 -12.87 0.47
C TRP A 23 4.21 -13.91 0.33
N LEU A 24 3.30 -13.69 -0.61
CA LEU A 24 2.30 -14.68 -1.02
C LEU A 24 2.84 -15.47 -2.21
N LEU A 25 3.01 -16.77 -2.00
CA LEU A 25 3.53 -17.70 -2.99
C LEU A 25 2.42 -18.64 -3.45
N CYS A 26 2.37 -18.92 -4.74
CA CYS A 26 1.51 -19.97 -5.29
C CYS A 26 2.40 -21.02 -5.98
N PRO A 27 2.45 -22.26 -5.46
CA PRO A 27 3.24 -23.34 -6.04
C PRO A 27 3.01 -23.55 -7.53
N ASP A 28 1.75 -23.45 -7.96
CA ASP A 28 1.31 -23.77 -9.32
C ASP A 28 1.12 -22.52 -10.18
N ALA A 29 1.71 -21.38 -9.81
CA ALA A 29 1.63 -20.18 -10.62
C ALA A 29 2.62 -20.17 -11.78
N GLU A 30 2.16 -19.68 -12.93
CA GLU A 30 2.94 -19.55 -14.15
C GLU A 30 3.26 -18.09 -14.44
N LEU A 31 4.34 -17.87 -15.21
CA LEU A 31 4.67 -16.54 -15.71
C LEU A 31 3.96 -16.35 -17.05
N GLU A 32 2.96 -15.48 -17.07
CA GLU A 32 2.23 -15.13 -18.30
C GLU A 32 2.92 -13.94 -18.99
N PRO A 33 3.16 -14.02 -20.31
CA PRO A 33 3.66 -12.88 -21.06
C PRO A 33 2.58 -11.80 -21.14
N SER A 34 2.98 -10.54 -20.99
CA SER A 34 2.10 -9.41 -21.25
C SER A 34 2.38 -8.81 -22.62
N ARG A 35 1.33 -8.49 -23.38
CA ARG A 35 1.46 -7.73 -24.65
C ARG A 35 2.02 -6.32 -24.41
N HIS A 36 1.72 -5.74 -23.24
CA HIS A 36 2.21 -4.43 -22.81
C HIS A 36 2.82 -4.53 -21.41
N GLY A 37 4.09 -4.18 -21.25
CA GLY A 37 4.77 -4.17 -19.96
C GLY A 37 5.48 -5.47 -19.61
N ARG A 38 5.66 -5.72 -18.31
CA ARG A 38 6.41 -6.90 -17.82
C ARG A 38 5.50 -8.12 -17.74
N PRO A 39 6.04 -9.35 -17.92
CA PRO A 39 5.31 -10.58 -17.60
C PRO A 39 4.82 -10.56 -16.15
N PHE A 40 3.69 -11.20 -15.90
CA PHE A 40 3.07 -11.27 -14.58
C PHE A 40 2.86 -12.72 -14.14
N VAL A 41 2.85 -12.94 -12.83
CA VAL A 41 2.65 -14.27 -12.26
C VAL A 41 1.15 -14.49 -12.05
N ARG A 42 0.62 -15.61 -12.55
CA ARG A 42 -0.80 -15.96 -12.42
C ARG A 42 -0.98 -17.41 -11.96
N PRO A 43 -1.90 -17.68 -11.01
CA PRO A 43 -2.34 -19.03 -10.68
C PRO A 43 -2.96 -19.74 -11.90
N ARG A 44 -2.63 -21.02 -12.11
CA ARG A 44 -3.19 -21.83 -13.21
C ARG A 44 -4.65 -22.22 -13.01
N ARG A 45 -5.10 -22.32 -11.76
CA ARG A 45 -6.43 -22.81 -11.39
C ARG A 45 -7.01 -21.98 -10.23
N TYR A 46 -8.33 -21.93 -10.18
CA TYR A 46 -9.09 -21.27 -9.13
C TYR A 46 -10.19 -22.22 -8.61
N PRO A 47 -10.47 -22.25 -7.29
CA PRO A 47 -9.63 -21.66 -6.24
C PRO A 47 -8.28 -22.39 -6.12
N TYR A 48 -7.33 -21.77 -5.42
CA TYR A 48 -6.02 -22.36 -5.11
C TYR A 48 -5.63 -22.11 -3.65
N ASP A 49 -4.70 -22.91 -3.16
CA ASP A 49 -4.06 -22.69 -1.88
C ASP A 49 -2.74 -21.94 -2.08
N ALA A 50 -2.47 -20.97 -1.21
CA ALA A 50 -1.27 -20.14 -1.27
C ALA A 50 -0.43 -20.34 0.01
N LEU A 51 0.89 -20.24 -0.13
CA LEU A 51 1.81 -20.19 1.01
C LEU A 51 2.15 -18.74 1.31
N LEU A 52 1.80 -18.27 2.49
CA LEU A 52 2.22 -16.99 3.03
C LEU A 52 3.51 -17.18 3.83
N VAL A 53 4.56 -16.48 3.45
CA VAL A 53 5.82 -16.40 4.19
C VAL A 53 5.90 -15.02 4.85
N ILE A 54 6.12 -14.99 6.15
CA ILE A 54 6.22 -13.78 6.97
C ILE A 54 7.63 -13.76 7.55
N ASP A 55 8.37 -12.68 7.34
CA ASP A 55 9.67 -12.44 7.95
C ASP A 55 9.57 -11.24 8.89
N ASP A 56 9.93 -11.48 10.15
CA ASP A 56 9.93 -10.49 11.23
C ASP A 56 11.35 -10.40 11.79
N GLY A 57 12.17 -9.51 11.21
CA GLY A 57 13.55 -9.32 11.66
C GLY A 57 14.43 -10.57 11.57
N GLY A 58 14.16 -11.48 10.62
CA GLY A 58 14.85 -12.76 10.46
C GLY A 58 14.15 -13.97 11.08
N GLU A 59 13.11 -13.77 11.91
CA GLU A 59 12.23 -14.86 12.30
C GLU A 59 11.22 -15.12 11.17
N THR A 60 11.33 -16.29 10.53
CA THR A 60 10.44 -16.70 9.45
C THR A 60 9.30 -17.56 9.97
N ARG A 61 8.07 -17.22 9.57
CA ARG A 61 6.87 -18.02 9.80
C ARG A 61 6.15 -18.30 8.48
N GLU A 62 5.59 -19.49 8.39
CA GLU A 62 4.78 -19.93 7.25
C GLU A 62 3.32 -20.09 7.65
N GLN A 63 2.43 -19.80 6.71
CA GLN A 63 1.02 -20.09 6.85
C GLN A 63 0.40 -20.42 5.49
N THR A 64 -0.35 -21.51 5.40
CA THR A 64 -1.16 -21.79 4.21
C THR A 64 -2.45 -20.97 4.27
N LEU A 65 -2.78 -20.28 3.18
CA LEU A 65 -4.07 -19.65 2.96
C LEU A 65 -4.88 -20.52 2.00
N TYR A 66 -6.01 -21.04 2.47
CA TYR A 66 -6.82 -22.01 1.75
C TYR A 66 -7.93 -21.35 0.93
N GLY A 67 -8.18 -21.89 -0.26
CA GLY A 67 -9.34 -21.51 -1.08
C GLY A 67 -9.32 -20.06 -1.56
N VAL A 68 -8.12 -19.54 -1.86
CA VAL A 68 -7.93 -18.22 -2.48
C VAL A 68 -8.57 -18.26 -3.86
N ASN A 69 -9.49 -17.32 -4.10
CA ASN A 69 -10.25 -17.28 -5.36
C ASN A 69 -10.09 -15.92 -6.05
N LEU A 70 -8.85 -15.42 -6.06
CA LEU A 70 -8.44 -14.13 -6.60
C LEU A 70 -7.08 -14.25 -7.28
N TRP A 71 -6.89 -13.54 -8.38
CA TRP A 71 -5.56 -13.18 -8.83
C TRP A 71 -5.04 -12.04 -7.94
N VAL A 72 -4.36 -12.42 -6.85
CA VAL A 72 -3.96 -11.50 -5.79
C VAL A 72 -2.81 -10.61 -6.27
N HIS A 73 -2.99 -9.29 -6.10
CA HIS A 73 -1.93 -8.29 -6.31
C HIS A 73 -1.70 -7.43 -5.05
N ARG A 74 -2.56 -7.54 -4.03
CA ARG A 74 -2.44 -6.85 -2.75
C ARG A 74 -2.69 -7.80 -1.59
N LEU A 75 -1.91 -7.63 -0.54
CA LEU A 75 -1.92 -8.45 0.66
C LEU A 75 -1.68 -7.53 1.85
N GLU A 76 -2.41 -7.73 2.93
CA GLU A 76 -2.22 -7.03 4.19
C GLU A 76 -2.44 -7.97 5.37
N ALA A 77 -1.62 -7.84 6.43
CA ALA A 77 -1.90 -8.48 7.70
C ALA A 77 -2.91 -7.66 8.49
N LEU A 78 -3.81 -8.36 9.17
CA LEU A 78 -4.82 -7.78 10.04
C LEU A 78 -4.60 -8.27 11.47
N PRO A 79 -5.10 -7.55 12.48
CA PRO A 79 -4.97 -8.01 13.86
C PRO A 79 -5.65 -9.36 14.08
N ASN A 80 -5.18 -10.07 15.10
CA ASN A 80 -5.61 -11.43 15.49
C ASN A 80 -5.23 -12.52 14.47
N GLY A 81 -4.12 -12.32 13.75
CA GLY A 81 -3.58 -13.29 12.79
C GLY A 81 -4.43 -13.47 11.54
N ARG A 82 -5.23 -12.46 11.18
CA ARG A 82 -6.05 -12.48 9.96
C ARG A 82 -5.28 -11.84 8.81
N PHE A 83 -5.72 -12.10 7.58
CA PHE A 83 -5.11 -11.52 6.38
C PHE A 83 -6.16 -11.02 5.42
N LEU A 84 -5.86 -9.93 4.72
CA LEU A 84 -6.63 -9.39 3.62
C LEU A 84 -5.87 -9.67 2.33
N LEU A 85 -6.55 -10.29 1.37
CA LEU A 85 -6.07 -10.44 0.01
C LEU A 85 -6.98 -9.62 -0.90
N ALA A 86 -6.42 -8.84 -1.82
CA ALA A 86 -7.20 -8.19 -2.87
C ALA A 86 -6.59 -8.44 -4.24
N GLY A 87 -7.46 -8.61 -5.23
CA GLY A 87 -7.12 -9.23 -6.49
C GLY A 87 -8.18 -9.04 -7.56
N HIS A 88 -7.90 -9.55 -8.76
CA HIS A 88 -8.89 -9.61 -9.83
C HIS A 88 -9.57 -10.98 -9.88
N GLY A 89 -10.70 -11.06 -10.58
CA GLY A 89 -11.33 -12.33 -10.95
C GLY A 89 -12.27 -12.93 -9.90
N ALA A 90 -12.68 -12.16 -8.89
CA ALA A 90 -13.71 -12.64 -7.98
C ALA A 90 -15.07 -12.72 -8.67
N PRO A 91 -15.90 -13.73 -8.34
CA PRO A 91 -17.33 -13.68 -8.63
C PRO A 91 -17.96 -12.43 -8.00
N GLU A 92 -18.91 -11.80 -8.71
CA GLU A 92 -19.75 -10.70 -8.20
C GLU A 92 -18.99 -9.44 -7.71
N GLY A 93 -17.79 -9.17 -8.21
CA GLY A 93 -17.04 -7.95 -7.86
C GLY A 93 -16.40 -7.96 -6.46
N ARG A 94 -16.50 -9.08 -5.70
CA ARG A 94 -15.90 -9.24 -4.36
C ARG A 94 -14.39 -9.46 -4.41
N ASN A 95 -13.70 -8.45 -4.92
CA ASN A 95 -12.27 -8.45 -5.23
C ASN A 95 -11.36 -8.33 -4.00
N ALA A 96 -11.91 -8.42 -2.78
CA ALA A 96 -11.17 -8.58 -1.53
C ALA A 96 -11.67 -9.81 -0.73
N GLN A 97 -10.75 -10.53 -0.10
CA GLN A 97 -10.99 -11.72 0.72
C GLN A 97 -10.28 -11.60 2.07
N ILE A 98 -10.99 -11.87 3.15
CA ILE A 98 -10.44 -11.95 4.51
C ILE A 98 -10.24 -13.42 4.87
N HIS A 99 -9.02 -13.77 5.27
CA HIS A 99 -8.62 -15.08 5.77
C HIS A 99 -8.42 -15.04 7.28
N GLY A 100 -8.83 -16.13 7.94
CA GLY A 100 -8.64 -16.34 9.37
C GLY A 100 -7.22 -16.73 9.73
N ARG A 101 -6.95 -16.79 11.04
CA ARG A 101 -5.68 -17.32 11.60
C ARG A 101 -5.42 -18.79 11.28
N ASP A 102 -6.45 -19.53 10.89
CA ASP A 102 -6.37 -20.91 10.42
C ASP A 102 -6.14 -21.01 8.90
N GLY A 103 -5.92 -19.86 8.23
CA GLY A 103 -5.72 -19.80 6.79
C GLY A 103 -7.00 -19.86 5.95
N ARG A 104 -8.15 -20.18 6.54
CA ARG A 104 -9.40 -20.36 5.80
C ARG A 104 -10.05 -19.01 5.47
N ARG A 105 -10.61 -18.91 4.27
CA ARG A 105 -11.43 -17.75 3.86
C ARG A 105 -12.64 -17.61 4.80
N ARG A 106 -12.89 -16.38 5.27
CA ARG A 106 -14.01 -16.04 6.16
C ARG A 106 -15.08 -15.22 5.45
N HIS A 107 -14.65 -14.19 4.73
CA HIS A 107 -15.55 -13.22 4.11
C HIS A 107 -14.88 -12.61 2.88
N GLY A 108 -15.67 -12.03 1.99
CA GLY A 108 -15.19 -11.22 0.88
C GLY A 108 -16.13 -10.06 0.60
N PHE A 109 -15.55 -8.93 0.20
CA PHE A 109 -16.24 -7.65 0.00
C PHE A 109 -15.70 -6.94 -1.25
N GLU A 110 -16.40 -5.90 -1.70
CA GLU A 110 -15.98 -5.06 -2.81
C GLU A 110 -15.28 -3.80 -2.25
N PRO A 111 -13.96 -3.66 -2.45
CA PRO A 111 -13.21 -2.49 -2.00
C PRO A 111 -13.27 -1.32 -3.01
N GLY A 112 -14.10 -1.38 -4.05
CA GLY A 112 -14.16 -0.40 -5.14
C GLY A 112 -13.20 -0.70 -6.30
N ARG A 113 -13.15 0.21 -7.28
CA ARG A 113 -12.33 0.12 -8.51
C ARG A 113 -11.21 1.16 -8.51
N GLY A 114 -10.20 0.98 -9.36
CA GLY A 114 -9.08 1.94 -9.43
C GLY A 114 -8.28 2.04 -8.13
N ILE A 115 -8.15 0.94 -7.38
CA ILE A 115 -7.41 0.91 -6.12
C ILE A 115 -5.93 1.14 -6.40
N GLU A 116 -5.38 2.23 -5.90
CA GLU A 116 -3.95 2.54 -5.91
C GLU A 116 -3.26 1.98 -4.66
N PHE A 117 -3.94 2.05 -3.50
CA PHE A 117 -3.48 1.54 -2.21
C PHE A 117 -4.61 0.87 -1.43
N LEU A 118 -4.27 -0.19 -0.69
CA LEU A 118 -5.15 -0.86 0.27
C LEU A 118 -4.28 -1.32 1.44
N MET A 119 -4.41 -0.66 2.59
CA MET A 119 -3.48 -0.81 3.71
C MET A 119 -4.24 -0.95 5.03
N ALA A 120 -3.79 -1.84 5.90
CA ALA A 120 -4.36 -2.02 7.23
C ALA A 120 -3.53 -1.28 8.29
N ASP A 121 -4.13 -0.90 9.43
CA ASP A 121 -3.38 -0.52 10.63
C ASP A 121 -3.49 -1.59 11.73
N ARG A 122 -2.80 -1.38 12.86
CA ARG A 122 -2.79 -2.36 13.96
C ARG A 122 -4.08 -2.32 14.80
N GLN A 123 -4.99 -1.38 14.52
CA GLN A 123 -6.20 -1.10 15.30
C GLN A 123 -7.48 -1.46 14.52
N HIS A 124 -7.41 -2.53 13.73
CA HIS A 124 -8.57 -3.11 13.03
C HIS A 124 -9.22 -2.21 11.97
N ARG A 125 -8.47 -1.27 11.38
CA ARG A 125 -8.97 -0.44 10.27
C ARG A 125 -8.24 -0.76 8.99
N LEU A 126 -8.96 -0.58 7.88
CA LEU A 126 -8.41 -0.61 6.54
C LEU A 126 -8.59 0.76 5.91
N TRP A 127 -7.68 1.11 5.02
CA TRP A 127 -7.75 2.30 4.22
C TRP A 127 -7.51 1.94 2.76
N SER A 128 -8.39 2.43 1.88
CA SER A 128 -8.21 2.35 0.44
C SER A 128 -8.08 3.75 -0.14
N ALA A 129 -7.15 3.91 -1.07
CA ALA A 129 -6.93 5.13 -1.82
C ALA A 129 -6.95 4.82 -3.32
N TYR A 130 -7.53 5.71 -4.10
CA TYR A 130 -7.95 5.43 -5.47
C TYR A 130 -7.31 6.36 -6.50
N GLY A 131 -7.30 5.89 -7.75
CA GLY A 131 -7.01 6.66 -8.95
C GLY A 131 -8.27 7.18 -9.63
N ASP A 132 -8.07 8.04 -10.63
CA ASP A 132 -9.13 8.73 -11.39
C ASP A 132 -10.14 7.76 -12.00
N GLU A 133 -9.68 6.62 -12.51
CA GLU A 133 -10.58 5.63 -13.11
C GLU A 133 -11.58 5.11 -12.09
N GLY A 134 -11.17 4.95 -10.83
CA GLY A 134 -12.06 4.62 -9.72
C GLY A 134 -12.93 5.80 -9.33
N VAL A 135 -12.31 6.94 -9.05
CA VAL A 135 -12.98 8.14 -8.53
C VAL A 135 -14.13 8.59 -9.43
N TYR A 136 -13.93 8.58 -10.75
CA TYR A 136 -14.94 9.08 -11.69
C TYR A 136 -15.96 8.04 -12.14
N SER A 137 -15.77 6.75 -11.83
CA SER A 137 -16.64 5.68 -12.36
C SER A 137 -17.26 4.73 -11.33
N ASP A 138 -16.84 4.79 -10.07
CA ASP A 138 -17.23 3.83 -9.05
C ASP A 138 -17.76 4.51 -7.76
N PRO A 139 -19.01 4.24 -7.32
CA PRO A 139 -19.60 4.88 -6.14
C PRO A 139 -18.90 4.57 -4.81
N ILE A 140 -18.12 3.50 -4.73
CA ILE A 140 -17.31 3.21 -3.55
C ILE A 140 -16.05 4.08 -3.55
N SER A 141 -15.46 4.27 -4.74
CA SER A 141 -14.16 4.90 -4.93
C SER A 141 -14.24 6.41 -5.15
N CYS A 142 -15.45 6.97 -5.36
CA CYS A 142 -15.67 8.38 -5.69
C CYS A 142 -15.17 9.39 -4.64
N ASP A 143 -15.00 8.96 -3.39
CA ASP A 143 -14.39 9.78 -2.35
C ASP A 143 -12.86 9.88 -2.46
N GLY A 144 -12.23 9.03 -3.28
CA GLY A 144 -10.77 8.96 -3.50
C GLY A 144 -9.94 8.42 -2.33
N LEU A 145 -10.45 8.51 -1.09
CA LEU A 145 -9.89 7.88 0.11
C LEU A 145 -11.03 7.39 1.01
N VAL A 146 -11.02 6.10 1.35
CA VAL A 146 -12.07 5.46 2.16
C VAL A 146 -11.46 4.66 3.31
N ARG A 147 -12.13 4.72 4.47
CA ARG A 147 -11.79 3.93 5.65
C ARG A 147 -12.85 2.86 5.88
N TRP A 148 -12.37 1.68 6.23
CA TRP A 148 -13.18 0.51 6.52
C TRP A 148 -12.84 -0.02 7.92
N ASP A 149 -13.72 -0.82 8.47
CA ASP A 149 -13.31 -1.75 9.52
C ASP A 149 -12.61 -2.98 8.94
N SER A 150 -12.01 -3.78 9.81
CA SER A 150 -11.35 -5.04 9.46
C SER A 150 -12.29 -6.17 9.01
N GLY A 151 -13.58 -5.90 8.86
CA GLY A 151 -14.57 -6.77 8.23
C GLY A 151 -14.90 -6.39 6.79
N GLY A 152 -14.42 -5.22 6.32
CA GLY A 152 -14.72 -4.70 4.99
C GLY A 152 -15.97 -3.82 4.93
N SER A 153 -16.49 -3.37 6.08
CA SER A 153 -17.60 -2.39 6.09
C SER A 153 -17.05 -0.96 6.04
N ARG A 154 -17.56 -0.14 5.11
CA ARG A 154 -17.19 1.27 5.00
C ARG A 154 -17.61 2.04 6.25
N ARG A 155 -16.68 2.84 6.80
CA ARG A 155 -16.88 3.62 8.05
C ARG A 155 -16.73 5.12 7.85
N TRP A 156 -16.01 5.54 6.81
CA TRP A 156 -15.78 6.94 6.47
C TRP A 156 -15.26 7.03 5.05
N GLY A 157 -15.47 8.17 4.40
CA GLY A 157 -14.76 8.51 3.18
C GLY A 157 -14.55 10.02 3.08
N TYR A 158 -13.53 10.39 2.30
CA TYR A 158 -13.08 11.77 2.22
C TYR A 158 -14.10 12.66 1.53
N ALA A 159 -14.36 13.81 2.13
CA ALA A 159 -15.12 14.91 1.55
C ALA A 159 -14.24 16.16 1.59
N ALA A 160 -14.03 16.78 0.43
CA ALA A 160 -13.17 17.95 0.34
C ALA A 160 -13.77 19.15 1.10
N PRO A 161 -13.01 19.80 1.99
CA PRO A 161 -13.42 21.07 2.58
C PRO A 161 -13.63 22.15 1.52
N GLY A 162 -14.42 23.18 1.84
CA GLY A 162 -14.57 24.35 0.97
C GLY A 162 -13.22 24.97 0.62
N GLY A 163 -12.99 25.21 -0.69
CA GLY A 163 -11.72 25.76 -1.19
C GLY A 163 -10.58 24.74 -1.33
N VAL A 164 -10.80 23.47 -1.00
CA VAL A 164 -9.84 22.38 -1.22
C VAL A 164 -10.32 21.53 -2.39
N ALA A 165 -9.41 21.15 -3.29
CA ALA A 165 -9.75 20.27 -4.40
C ALA A 165 -10.14 18.87 -3.92
N HIS A 166 -11.08 18.23 -4.62
CA HIS A 166 -11.39 16.82 -4.43
C HIS A 166 -10.19 15.94 -4.80
N ILE A 167 -10.21 14.70 -4.32
CA ILE A 167 -9.22 13.70 -4.73
C ILE A 167 -9.62 13.21 -6.10
N ASP A 168 -8.74 13.37 -7.07
CA ASP A 168 -8.83 12.72 -8.37
C ASP A 168 -8.01 11.42 -8.34
N THR A 169 -6.72 11.51 -7.98
CA THR A 169 -5.82 10.36 -7.89
C THR A 169 -4.89 10.51 -6.71
N VAL A 170 -4.76 9.48 -5.88
CA VAL A 170 -3.76 9.44 -4.79
C VAL A 170 -2.42 8.94 -5.32
N TYR A 171 -1.37 9.76 -5.18
CA TYR A 171 -0.03 9.50 -5.73
C TYR A 171 0.91 8.86 -4.70
N ALA A 172 0.79 9.26 -3.44
CA ALA A 172 1.52 8.69 -2.33
C ALA A 172 0.61 8.51 -1.12
N PHE A 173 0.84 7.43 -0.37
CA PHE A 173 0.00 7.04 0.74
C PHE A 173 0.82 6.41 1.86
N ASN A 174 0.48 6.74 3.10
CA ASN A 174 1.06 6.19 4.32
C ASN A 174 -0.05 5.92 5.33
N VAL A 175 0.00 4.77 6.00
CA VAL A 175 -0.92 4.44 7.08
C VAL A 175 -0.12 4.09 8.33
N ASP A 176 -0.48 4.74 9.44
CA ASP A 176 -0.09 4.39 10.78
C ASP A 176 -1.34 4.25 11.66
N ASP A 177 -1.14 3.90 12.93
CA ASP A 177 -2.18 3.75 13.92
C ASP A 177 -3.02 5.03 14.09
N GLY A 178 -4.18 5.02 13.45
CA GLY A 178 -5.21 6.05 13.63
C GLY A 178 -5.12 7.19 12.66
N VAL A 179 -4.19 7.12 11.69
CA VAL A 179 -3.98 8.17 10.71
C VAL A 179 -3.55 7.60 9.37
N ALA A 180 -4.15 8.14 8.32
CA ALA A 180 -3.70 7.98 6.96
C ALA A 180 -3.18 9.33 6.43
N TRP A 181 -2.06 9.29 5.72
CA TRP A 181 -1.50 10.44 5.02
C TRP A 181 -1.55 10.21 3.52
N ALA A 182 -1.97 11.21 2.77
CA ALA A 182 -2.08 11.13 1.32
C ALA A 182 -1.53 12.40 0.65
N SER A 183 -0.94 12.22 -0.53
CA SER A 183 -0.75 13.31 -1.49
C SER A 183 -1.46 12.96 -2.79
N TYR A 184 -2.25 13.90 -3.30
CA TYR A 184 -3.22 13.61 -4.36
C TYR A 184 -3.35 14.73 -5.40
N TYR A 185 -3.58 14.36 -6.66
CA TYR A 185 -3.90 15.29 -7.75
C TYR A 185 -5.32 15.86 -7.55
N PRO A 186 -5.60 17.16 -7.82
CA PRO A 186 -4.86 18.07 -8.72
C PRO A 186 -3.78 18.95 -8.10
N THR A 187 -3.79 19.19 -6.79
CA THR A 187 -2.91 20.19 -6.16
C THR A 187 -1.79 19.60 -5.33
N PHE A 188 -1.72 18.28 -5.24
CA PHE A 188 -0.72 17.50 -4.48
C PHE A 188 -0.59 17.85 -3.00
N PRO A 189 -1.63 18.30 -2.26
CA PRO A 189 -1.47 18.69 -0.88
C PRO A 189 -1.07 17.50 0.00
N LEU A 190 -0.57 17.75 1.21
CA LEU A 190 -0.45 16.72 2.23
C LEU A 190 -1.75 16.66 3.05
N LEU A 191 -2.55 15.63 2.81
CA LEU A 191 -3.73 15.29 3.60
C LEU A 191 -3.34 14.42 4.78
N GLU A 192 -3.81 14.81 5.96
CA GLU A 192 -3.84 14.03 7.19
C GLU A 192 -5.30 13.64 7.46
N ALA A 193 -5.63 12.35 7.42
CA ALA A 193 -6.96 11.83 7.73
C ALA A 193 -6.90 10.98 9.00
N ARG A 194 -7.53 11.46 10.07
CA ARG A 194 -7.59 10.75 11.36
C ARG A 194 -8.76 9.80 11.41
N SER A 195 -8.62 8.73 12.16
CA SER A 195 -9.65 7.69 12.31
C SER A 195 -10.93 8.14 13.00
N ASP A 196 -10.91 9.28 13.68
CA ASP A 196 -12.10 9.95 14.24
C ASP A 196 -12.84 10.85 13.22
N GLY A 197 -12.35 10.89 11.98
CA GLY A 197 -12.94 11.68 10.89
C GLY A 197 -12.37 13.09 10.75
N ARG A 198 -11.51 13.55 11.67
CA ARG A 198 -10.83 14.85 11.50
C ARG A 198 -9.85 14.78 10.35
N ILE A 199 -9.84 15.84 9.54
CA ILE A 199 -8.89 16.00 8.44
C ILE A 199 -8.11 17.30 8.58
N ARG A 200 -6.88 17.30 8.07
CA ARG A 200 -6.07 18.52 7.89
C ARG A 200 -5.36 18.44 6.56
N VAL A 201 -5.42 19.53 5.79
CA VAL A 201 -4.82 19.62 4.45
C VAL A 201 -3.78 20.72 4.49
N ARG A 202 -2.54 20.36 4.11
CA ARG A 202 -1.41 21.29 4.07
C ARG A 202 -0.93 21.47 2.64
N ARG A 203 -0.60 22.72 2.27
CA ARG A 203 0.10 22.97 1.01
C ARG A 203 1.49 22.34 1.07
N THR A 204 1.99 21.84 -0.04
CA THR A 204 3.34 21.29 -0.15
C THR A 204 4.00 21.80 -1.43
N PRO A 205 5.31 22.09 -1.43
CA PRO A 205 6.05 22.43 -2.64
C PRO A 205 6.35 21.21 -3.51
N VAL A 206 6.13 19.99 -3.01
CA VAL A 206 6.47 18.75 -3.72
C VAL A 206 5.27 18.25 -4.52
N THR A 207 5.35 18.43 -5.84
CA THR A 207 4.37 17.94 -6.82
C THR A 207 4.57 16.44 -7.08
N ALA A 208 3.50 15.65 -7.03
CA ALA A 208 3.48 14.22 -7.37
C ALA A 208 4.52 13.32 -6.65
N PRO A 209 4.64 13.38 -5.30
CA PRO A 209 5.50 12.46 -4.57
C PRO A 209 5.02 11.01 -4.75
N ARG A 210 5.93 10.05 -4.59
CA ARG A 210 5.69 8.59 -4.65
C ARG A 210 5.66 7.92 -3.28
N GLY A 211 6.24 8.53 -2.25
CA GLY A 211 6.27 8.01 -0.89
C GLY A 211 6.20 9.12 0.15
N ILE A 212 5.67 8.79 1.33
CA ILE A 212 5.51 9.69 2.48
C ILE A 212 6.00 8.96 3.73
N ALA A 213 6.94 9.51 4.49
CA ALA A 213 7.23 9.07 5.87
C ALA A 213 6.96 10.22 6.83
N VAL A 214 6.33 9.94 7.98
CA VAL A 214 5.93 10.96 8.96
C VAL A 214 6.41 10.56 10.35
N HIS A 215 7.01 11.51 11.07
CA HIS A 215 7.36 11.36 12.48
C HIS A 215 7.21 12.71 13.20
N GLY A 216 6.29 12.79 14.16
CA GLY A 216 5.98 14.06 14.84
C GLY A 216 5.53 15.14 13.85
N ASP A 217 6.22 16.28 13.86
CA ASP A 217 6.01 17.38 12.92
C ASP A 217 6.89 17.29 11.65
N GLN A 218 7.66 16.20 11.48
CA GLN A 218 8.50 15.99 10.32
C GLN A 218 7.82 15.09 9.28
N VAL A 219 8.07 15.41 8.00
CA VAL A 219 7.67 14.58 6.88
C VAL A 219 8.81 14.46 5.88
N VAL A 220 9.05 13.26 5.37
CA VAL A 220 9.89 13.02 4.20
C VAL A 220 9.02 12.60 3.03
N LEU A 221 9.15 13.31 1.92
CA LEU A 221 8.50 13.00 0.66
C LEU A 221 9.55 12.42 -0.30
N LEU A 222 9.28 11.23 -0.85
CA LEU A 222 10.12 10.59 -1.85
C LEU A 222 9.54 10.84 -3.23
N GLY A 223 10.38 11.26 -4.17
CA GLY A 223 10.05 11.49 -5.56
C GLY A 223 9.64 12.94 -5.85
N GLY A 224 8.65 13.07 -6.74
CA GLY A 224 8.13 14.35 -7.24
C GLY A 224 8.57 14.63 -8.67
N ASP A 225 8.03 15.68 -9.30
CA ASP A 225 8.36 16.26 -10.62
C ASP A 225 9.31 15.43 -11.53
N ARG A 226 8.88 14.21 -11.88
CA ARG A 226 9.64 13.22 -12.68
C ARG A 226 11.03 12.81 -12.13
N GLN A 227 11.38 13.21 -10.91
CA GLN A 227 12.62 12.89 -10.19
C GLN A 227 12.36 11.80 -9.16
N GLY A 228 12.55 10.54 -9.54
CA GLY A 228 12.12 9.40 -8.72
C GLY A 228 12.87 9.20 -7.40
N ASP A 229 14.14 9.59 -7.31
CA ASP A 229 15.02 9.31 -6.17
C ASP A 229 15.20 10.49 -5.21
N ARG A 230 14.62 11.66 -5.51
CA ARG A 230 14.76 12.84 -4.66
C ARG A 230 13.99 12.66 -3.35
N LEU A 231 14.62 12.99 -2.24
CA LEU A 231 14.04 13.07 -0.92
C LEU A 231 13.90 14.53 -0.54
N HIS A 232 12.72 14.89 -0.04
CA HIS A 232 12.43 16.21 0.51
C HIS A 232 12.15 16.02 1.99
N ARG A 233 13.08 16.42 2.86
CA ARG A 233 12.83 16.48 4.30
C ARG A 233 12.19 17.82 4.60
N CYS A 234 11.03 17.76 5.23
CA CYS A 234 10.21 18.93 5.49
C CYS A 234 9.70 18.94 6.93
N ARG A 235 9.32 20.13 7.40
CA ARG A 235 8.59 20.34 8.65
C ARG A 235 7.16 20.75 8.35
N MET A 236 6.20 20.18 9.06
CA MET A 236 4.78 20.50 8.96
C MET A 236 4.44 21.66 9.89
N THR A 237 3.64 22.60 9.38
CA THR A 237 2.94 23.62 10.16
C THR A 237 1.45 23.28 10.22
N GLU A 238 0.60 24.18 10.71
CA GLU A 238 -0.85 23.97 10.64
C GLU A 238 -1.38 23.93 9.19
N THR A 239 -0.76 24.67 8.28
CA THR A 239 -1.30 24.92 6.93
C THR A 239 -0.36 24.52 5.79
N GLU A 240 0.91 24.24 6.08
CA GLU A 240 1.94 24.03 5.05
C GLU A 240 2.97 22.96 5.44
N VAL A 241 3.66 22.45 4.42
CA VAL A 241 4.86 21.62 4.51
C VAL A 241 6.02 22.50 4.03
N LEU A 242 6.96 22.79 4.93
CA LEU A 242 8.11 23.65 4.66
C LEU A 242 9.36 22.81 4.41
N PRO A 243 10.03 22.94 3.25
CA PRO A 243 11.24 22.18 2.96
C PRO A 243 12.38 22.60 3.89
N VAL A 244 13.13 21.63 4.38
CA VAL A 244 14.29 21.80 5.27
C VAL A 244 15.57 21.37 4.55
N GLU A 245 15.53 20.23 3.88
CA GLU A 245 16.67 19.67 3.15
C GLU A 245 16.19 18.80 2.00
N GLU A 246 17.03 18.68 0.98
CA GLU A 246 16.85 17.72 -0.10
C GLU A 246 18.07 16.81 -0.23
N ALA A 247 17.82 15.56 -0.61
CA ALA A 247 18.85 14.56 -0.83
C ALA A 247 18.45 13.61 -1.96
N HIS A 248 19.39 12.74 -2.37
CA HIS A 248 19.10 11.61 -3.25
C HIS A 248 19.11 10.30 -2.46
N LEU A 249 18.05 9.52 -2.59
CA LEU A 249 17.98 8.19 -1.99
C LEU A 249 18.84 7.21 -2.82
N THR A 250 19.75 6.53 -2.13
CA THR A 250 20.55 5.45 -2.69
C THR A 250 20.23 4.13 -2.01
N LEU A 251 20.55 3.02 -2.68
CA LEU A 251 20.59 1.72 -2.05
C LEU A 251 21.74 1.68 -1.02
N PRO A 252 21.74 0.75 -0.05
CA PRO A 252 22.79 0.67 0.98
C PRO A 252 24.22 0.53 0.44
N ASN A 253 24.38 0.04 -0.80
CA ASN A 253 25.67 -0.04 -1.48
C ASN A 253 26.06 1.25 -2.22
N GLY A 254 25.35 2.36 -2.02
CA GLY A 254 25.56 3.66 -2.67
C GLY A 254 25.00 3.77 -4.10
N THR A 255 24.38 2.72 -4.65
CA THR A 255 23.84 2.76 -6.01
C THR A 255 22.60 3.66 -6.08
N PRO A 256 22.47 4.55 -7.09
CA PRO A 256 21.28 5.40 -7.24
C PRO A 256 19.97 4.62 -7.42
N LEU A 257 18.88 5.14 -6.83
CA LEU A 257 17.54 4.55 -6.93
C LEU A 257 16.85 4.92 -8.26
N LYS A 258 17.18 4.26 -9.37
CA LYS A 258 16.68 4.68 -10.70
C LYS A 258 15.24 4.25 -11.02
N LYS A 259 14.87 3.01 -10.70
CA LYS A 259 13.53 2.44 -10.99
C LYS A 259 13.14 1.54 -9.84
N TYR A 260 12.03 1.86 -9.19
CA TYR A 260 11.49 1.10 -8.08
C TYR A 260 9.97 0.96 -8.23
N ALA A 261 9.44 -0.16 -7.74
CA ALA A 261 8.00 -0.31 -7.57
C ALA A 261 7.51 0.71 -6.53
N ARG A 262 6.20 1.00 -6.53
CA ARG A 262 5.64 1.96 -5.58
C ARG A 262 6.02 1.59 -4.12
N PRO A 263 6.51 2.54 -3.30
CA PRO A 263 6.88 2.25 -1.92
C PRO A 263 5.67 1.84 -1.08
N VAL A 264 5.93 1.05 -0.03
CA VAL A 264 4.97 0.85 1.07
C VAL A 264 5.39 1.77 2.20
N CYS A 265 4.50 2.65 2.65
CA CYS A 265 4.85 3.65 3.65
C CYS A 265 4.07 3.45 4.95
N ARG A 266 4.77 3.40 6.09
CA ARG A 266 4.18 3.14 7.41
C ARG A 266 4.78 4.07 8.46
N GLY A 267 4.01 5.03 8.95
CA GLY A 267 4.49 6.00 9.94
C GLY A 267 5.84 6.60 9.50
N PRO A 268 6.94 6.42 10.26
CA PRO A 268 8.25 6.99 9.94
C PRO A 268 9.04 6.22 8.87
N HIS A 269 8.47 5.18 8.25
CA HIS A 269 9.19 4.26 7.38
C HIS A 269 8.74 4.31 5.92
N LEU A 270 9.73 4.31 5.02
CA LEU A 270 9.58 4.05 3.59
C LEU A 270 10.18 2.68 3.26
N TYR A 271 9.34 1.73 2.85
CA TYR A 271 9.77 0.42 2.39
C TYR A 271 9.80 0.37 0.87
N LEU A 272 10.94 -0.06 0.33
CA LEU A 272 11.24 -0.09 -1.09
C LEU A 272 11.68 -1.49 -1.50
N HIS A 273 11.24 -1.94 -2.66
CA HIS A 273 11.79 -3.15 -3.24
C HIS A 273 13.16 -2.92 -3.87
N GLY A 274 14.00 -3.95 -3.78
CA GLY A 274 15.19 -4.04 -4.61
C GLY A 274 14.87 -4.31 -6.08
N ALA A 275 15.88 -4.75 -6.83
CA ALA A 275 15.71 -5.21 -8.21
C ALA A 275 14.75 -6.42 -8.33
N THR A 276 14.49 -7.13 -7.22
CA THR A 276 13.56 -8.26 -7.16
C THR A 276 12.53 -8.04 -6.04
N LEU A 277 11.37 -8.69 -6.16
CA LEU A 277 10.31 -8.70 -5.14
C LEU A 277 10.72 -9.45 -3.85
N ARG A 278 11.89 -10.10 -3.84
CA ARG A 278 12.36 -10.96 -2.74
C ARG A 278 12.98 -10.16 -1.60
N GLN A 279 13.35 -8.91 -1.85
CA GLN A 279 14.07 -8.08 -0.90
C GLN A 279 13.35 -6.75 -0.72
N TRP A 280 13.24 -6.35 0.54
CA TRP A 280 12.79 -5.04 0.97
C TRP A 280 13.96 -4.29 1.60
N TYR A 281 14.01 -2.99 1.34
CA TYR A 281 14.87 -2.02 1.99
C TYR A 281 13.98 -1.05 2.76
N VAL A 282 14.46 -0.54 3.88
CA VAL A 282 13.75 0.44 4.69
C VAL A 282 14.60 1.68 4.87
N MET A 283 13.98 2.84 4.67
CA MET A 283 14.50 4.12 5.15
C MET A 283 13.58 4.60 6.27
N SER A 284 14.16 5.06 7.37
CA SER A 284 13.41 5.52 8.54
C SER A 284 13.81 6.94 8.90
N ILE A 285 12.86 7.74 9.35
CA ILE A 285 13.10 9.07 9.92
C ILE A 285 12.91 9.03 11.43
N ARG A 286 13.52 9.99 12.14
CA ARG A 286 13.52 10.11 13.60
C ARG A 286 13.16 11.53 14.01
#